data_AF-A0A0G0XJX9-F1
#
_entry.id   AF-A0A0G0XJX9-F1
#
_cell.length_a   1.000
_cell.length_b   1.000
_cell.length_c   1.000
_cell.angle_alpha   90.00
_cell.angle_beta   90.00
_cell.angle_gamma   90.00
#
_symmetry.space_group_name_H-M   'P 1'
#
loop_
_entity.id
_entity.type
_entity.pdbx_description
1 polymer ?
#
loop_
_entity_poly.entity_id
_entity_poly.type
_entity_poly.pdbx_seq_one_letter_code
_entity_poly.pdbx_strand_id
1 'polypeptide(L)' 'MLSGEKTFDARLANFNCQIGDILVLEEYDPELKKYTGRKIEKKITFILNTKNQKFWTQSDINKQGLVIMAFK' A
#
# COMPACT_ATOMS: atom_id res chain seq x y z
N MET A 1 -9.21 7.96 -0.17
CA MET A 1 -8.03 8.68 0.36
C MET A 1 -8.34 10.15 0.63
N LEU A 2 -8.63 10.97 -0.38
CA LEU A 2 -9.08 12.37 -0.17
C LEU A 2 -10.49 12.44 0.46
N SER A 3 -11.43 11.65 -0.06
CA SER A 3 -12.79 11.50 0.50
C SER A 3 -12.83 10.82 1.88
N GLY A 4 -11.71 10.25 2.34
CA GLY A 4 -11.68 9.43 3.56
C GLY A 4 -12.26 8.02 3.43
N GLU A 5 -12.90 7.67 2.31
CA GLU A 5 -13.51 6.35 2.05
C GLU A 5 -12.46 5.23 1.99
N LYS A 6 -11.49 5.34 1.08
CA LYS A 6 -10.31 4.44 1.07
C LYS A 6 -9.32 4.85 2.16
N THR A 7 -9.13 3.96 3.13
CA THR A 7 -8.30 4.13 4.35
C THR A 7 -7.06 3.23 4.39
N PHE A 8 -6.77 2.53 3.30
CA PHE A 8 -5.63 1.64 3.16
C PHE A 8 -5.05 1.69 1.74
N ASP A 9 -3.81 1.23 1.58
CA ASP A 9 -3.16 0.97 0.29
C ASP A 9 -2.64 -0.47 0.24
N ALA A 10 -2.62 -1.08 -0.95
CA ALA A 10 -2.16 -2.45 -1.14
C ALA A 10 -1.11 -2.47 -2.24
N ARG A 11 0.02 -3.13 -1.99
CA ARG A 11 1.15 -3.24 -2.91
C ARG A 11 1.66 -4.66 -2.98
N LEU A 12 2.45 -4.96 -4.00
CA LEU A 12 3.24 -6.20 -4.01
C LEU A 12 4.11 -6.26 -2.74
N ALA A 13 4.22 -7.45 -2.15
CA ALA A 13 4.97 -7.67 -0.91
C ALA A 13 6.51 -7.61 -1.09
N ASN A 14 7.01 -6.82 -2.05
CA ASN A 14 8.40 -6.37 -2.16
C ASN A 14 8.55 -4.89 -1.73
N PHE A 15 7.46 -4.23 -1.34
CA PHE A 15 7.47 -2.87 -0.81
C PHE A 15 7.85 -2.87 0.68
N ASN A 16 9.02 -2.34 1.00
CA ASN A 16 9.53 -2.27 2.37
C ASN A 16 8.92 -1.08 3.12
N CYS A 17 8.25 -1.34 4.25
CA CYS A 17 7.63 -0.32 5.10
C CYS A 17 7.38 -0.89 6.51
N GLN A 18 7.23 0.00 7.49
CA GLN A 18 6.91 -0.33 8.88
C GLN A 18 5.84 0.61 9.45
N ILE A 19 5.25 0.21 10.58
CA ILE A 19 4.33 1.06 11.33
C ILE A 19 5.07 2.33 11.75
N GLY A 20 4.45 3.48 11.55
CA GLY A 20 5.04 4.79 11.84
C GLY A 20 5.64 5.51 10.63
N ASP A 21 5.97 4.78 9.55
CA ASP A 21 6.41 5.40 8.29
C ASP A 21 5.32 6.30 7.69
N ILE A 22 5.75 7.26 6.87
CA ILE A 22 4.87 8.12 6.07
C ILE A 22 4.86 7.60 4.63
N LEU A 23 3.70 7.14 4.17
CA LEU A 23 3.47 6.87 2.75
C LEU A 23 3.14 8.19 2.04
N VAL A 24 4.03 8.62 1.15
CA VAL A 24 3.80 9.75 0.24
C VAL A 24 3.16 9.23 -1.04
N LEU A 25 1.97 9.73 -1.37
CA LEU A 25 1.25 9.37 -2.59
C LEU A 25 1.22 10.58 -3.50
N GLU A 26 1.97 10.48 -4.58
CA GLU A 26 2.03 11.46 -5.64
C GLU A 26 0.96 11.14 -6.67
N GLU A 27 0.17 12.14 -7.03
CA GLU A 27 -0.85 11.96 -8.05
C GLU A 27 -0.21 11.84 -9.44
N TYR A 28 -0.63 10.81 -10.16
CA TYR A 28 -0.22 10.56 -11.53
C TYR A 28 -1.40 10.78 -12.49
N ASP A 29 -1.17 11.57 -13.52
CA ASP A 29 -2.08 11.76 -14.64
C ASP A 29 -1.79 10.69 -15.72
N PRO A 30 -2.70 9.73 -15.96
CA PRO A 30 -2.47 8.66 -16.92
C PRO A 30 -2.58 9.11 -18.39
N GLU A 31 -3.28 10.21 -18.67
CA GLU A 31 -3.42 10.74 -20.03
C GLU A 31 -2.15 11.48 -20.44
N LEU A 32 -1.65 12.35 -19.56
CA LEU A 32 -0.42 13.12 -19.77
C LEU A 32 0.85 12.31 -19.42
N LYS A 33 0.68 11.12 -18.85
CA LYS A 33 1.75 10.21 -18.40
C LYS A 33 2.77 10.87 -17.47
N LYS A 34 2.33 11.77 -16.60
CA LYS A 34 3.19 12.56 -15.72
C LYS A 34 2.58 12.77 -14.34
N TYR A 35 3.43 13.07 -13.36
CA TYR A 35 2.95 13.51 -12.05
C TYR A 35 2.38 14.92 -12.14
N THR A 36 1.30 15.17 -11.41
CA THR A 36 0.63 16.49 -11.38
C THR A 36 1.28 17.46 -10.40
N GLY A 37 2.14 16.94 -9.50
CA GLY A 37 2.74 17.69 -8.39
C GLY A 37 1.88 17.70 -7.12
N ARG A 38 0.63 17.22 -7.16
CA ARG A 38 -0.17 17.03 -5.95
C ARG A 38 0.33 15.80 -5.18
N LYS A 39 0.41 15.93 -3.86
CA LYS A 39 0.75 14.82 -2.96
C LYS A 39 -0.16 14.77 -1.74
N ILE A 40 -0.34 13.56 -1.21
CA ILE A 40 -0.90 13.33 0.13
C ILE A 40 0.04 12.46 0.95
N GLU A 41 0.09 12.72 2.24
CA GLU A 41 0.93 11.99 3.19
C GLU A 41 0.04 11.24 4.17
N LYS A 42 0.32 9.96 4.39
CA LYS A 42 -0.40 9.11 5.34
C LYS A 42 0.56 8.34 6.22
N LYS A 43 0.39 8.47 7.55
CA LYS A 43 1.10 7.65 8.51
C LYS A 43 0.53 6.24 8.52
N ILE A 44 1.39 5.24 8.39
CA ILE A 44 1.00 3.83 8.47
C ILE A 44 0.74 3.48 9.93
N THR A 45 -0.50 3.06 10.24
CA THR A 45 -0.93 2.65 11.58
C THR A 45 -0.98 1.13 11.73
N PHE A 46 -1.14 0.41 10.62
CA PHE A 46 -1.21 -1.04 10.61
C PHE A 46 -0.68 -1.62 9.30
N ILE A 47 -0.05 -2.80 9.39
CA ILE A 47 0.47 -3.55 8.25
C ILE A 47 -0.03 -4.99 8.33
N LEU A 48 -0.60 -5.47 7.22
CA LEU A 48 -0.82 -6.89 6.96
C LEU A 48 0.05 -7.31 5.78
N ASN A 49 1.00 -8.21 6.01
CA ASN A 49 1.77 -8.83 4.95
C ASN A 49 1.24 -10.25 4.70
N THR A 50 0.63 -10.48 3.53
CA THR A 50 0.07 -11.79 3.19
C THR A 50 1.14 -12.85 2.95
N LYS A 51 2.44 -12.51 2.96
CA LYS A 51 3.52 -13.50 3.01
C LYS A 51 3.74 -14.12 4.38
N ASN A 52 3.25 -13.49 5.44
CA ASN A 52 3.45 -13.94 6.83
C ASN A 52 2.24 -14.70 7.39
N GLN A 53 1.20 -14.91 6.57
CA GLN A 53 -0.03 -15.60 6.94
C GLN A 53 0.17 -17.13 6.97
N LYS A 54 -0.68 -17.86 7.71
CA LYS A 54 -0.57 -19.33 7.91
C LYS A 54 -1.74 -20.17 7.36
N PHE A 55 -2.72 -19.53 6.75
CA PHE A 55 -3.98 -20.09 6.24
C PHE A 55 -3.91 -20.58 4.78
N TRP A 56 -3.13 -19.96 3.89
CA TRP A 56 -2.95 -20.41 2.49
C TRP A 56 -1.60 -21.09 2.25
N THR A 57 -1.52 -21.86 1.15
CA THR A 57 -0.29 -22.55 0.76
C THR A 57 0.83 -21.58 0.40
N GLN A 58 2.08 -22.00 0.62
CA GLN A 58 3.25 -21.17 0.28
C GLN A 58 3.34 -20.87 -1.22
N SER A 59 2.83 -21.77 -2.08
CA SER A 59 2.79 -21.57 -3.53
C SER A 59 1.91 -20.38 -3.91
N ASP A 60 0.71 -20.29 -3.33
CA ASP A 60 -0.24 -19.20 -3.60
C ASP A 60 0.27 -17.86 -3.07
N ILE A 61 0.85 -17.88 -1.86
CA ILE A 61 1.51 -16.71 -1.25
C ILE A 61 2.61 -16.15 -2.14
N ASN A 62 3.51 -17.01 -2.63
CA ASN A 62 4.68 -16.57 -3.38
C ASN A 62 4.29 -15.95 -4.72
N LYS A 63 3.19 -16.38 -5.32
CA LYS A 63 2.66 -15.82 -6.57
C LYS A 63 1.87 -14.52 -6.37
N GLN A 64 1.16 -14.37 -5.25
CA GLN A 64 0.14 -13.32 -5.08
C GLN A 64 0.34 -12.45 -3.84
N GLY A 65 1.52 -12.49 -3.21
CA GLY A 65 1.79 -11.79 -1.96
C GLY A 65 1.60 -10.27 -2.04
N LEU A 66 0.80 -9.73 -1.13
CA LEU A 66 0.52 -8.31 -0.98
C LEU A 66 0.94 -7.83 0.41
N VAL A 67 1.34 -6.58 0.48
CA VAL A 67 1.42 -5.81 1.71
C VAL A 67 0.30 -4.78 1.71
N ILE A 68 -0.51 -4.81 2.76
CA ILE A 68 -1.63 -3.90 2.97
C ILE A 68 -1.24 -2.95 4.11
N MET A 69 -1.25 -1.66 3.82
CA MET A 69 -0.92 -0.58 4.75
C MET A 69 -2.21 0.18 5.06
N ALA A 70 -2.65 0.18 6.31
CA ALA A 70 -3.79 0.99 6.75
C ALA A 70 -3.31 2.27 7.44
N PHE A 71 -4.19 3.29 7.40
CA PHE A 71 -3.90 4.64 7.90
C PHE A 71 -4.86 5.08 9.02
N LYS A 72 -5.78 4.20 9.43
CA LYS A 72 -6.73 4.37 10.54
C LYS A 72 -6.69 3.14 11.43
#